data_AF-A0A972DQI9-F1
#
_entry.id   AF-A0A972DQI9-F1
#
_cell.length_a   1.000
_cell.length_b   1.000
_cell.length_c   1.000
_cell.angle_alpha   90.00
_cell.angle_beta   90.00
_cell.angle_gamma   90.00
#
_symmetry.space_group_name_H-M   'P 1'
#
loop_
_entity.id
_entity.type
_entity.pdbx_description
1 polymer ?
#
loop_
_entity_poly.entity_id
_entity_poly.type
_entity_poly.pdbx_seq_one_letter_code
_entity_poly.pdbx_strand_id
1 'polypeptide(L)'
;GWTLPASGGANLATEYQFDAFGRVTRTLGPAHTALVAGTPTSIRAAAWTFYNDAAHETRHAQGYALAASPYTETIVGPISITRTDRDGRTTERIQAAYSGTLAGLASATVLQSDYTAWTTYQYSKTRLVSTRVYDDTPSSGSGTEGTNYEQTSYGYETFGAGKMGRQNRTLAPDGWPMTDWQGTIRDVATYNAATNVTTIANHKVYEAFGKVHSKSGPNGRHDLRLHWPLLRRRHGLAVEPEPLV
;
A
#
# COMPACT_ATOMS: atom_id res chain seq x y z
N GLY A 1 12.15 -52.20 3.01
CA GLY A 1 12.19 -50.98 2.20
C GLY A 1 11.03 -51.03 1.25
N TRP A 2 10.23 -49.97 1.16
CA TRP A 2 9.16 -49.87 0.17
C TRP A 2 9.72 -49.22 -1.09
N THR A 3 9.64 -49.92 -2.21
CA THR A 3 9.96 -49.41 -3.55
C THR A 3 8.66 -49.18 -4.32
N LEU A 4 8.51 -48.00 -4.90
CA LEU A 4 7.29 -47.58 -5.61
C LEU A 4 7.17 -48.19 -7.02
N PRO A 5 5.94 -48.37 -7.54
CA PRO A 5 5.69 -48.86 -8.89
C PRO A 5 6.10 -47.83 -9.96
N ALA A 6 6.63 -48.32 -11.09
CA ALA A 6 7.21 -47.51 -12.16
C ALA A 6 6.23 -46.61 -12.94
N SER A 7 4.91 -46.66 -12.67
CA SER A 7 3.88 -46.05 -13.54
C SER A 7 2.71 -45.35 -12.84
N GLY A 8 2.79 -45.04 -11.54
CA GLY A 8 1.60 -44.60 -10.78
C GLY A 8 1.82 -43.40 -9.87
N GLY A 9 1.98 -42.20 -10.44
CA GLY A 9 1.96 -40.92 -9.73
C GLY A 9 3.29 -40.15 -9.83
N ALA A 10 3.26 -38.95 -10.41
CA ALA A 10 4.36 -38.01 -10.21
C ALA A 10 4.48 -37.78 -8.70
N ASN A 11 5.64 -38.07 -8.11
CA ASN A 11 5.93 -37.78 -6.70
C ASN A 11 6.00 -36.26 -6.53
N LEU A 12 4.84 -35.61 -6.51
CA LEU A 12 4.69 -34.17 -6.35
C LEU A 12 5.00 -33.83 -4.89
N ALA A 13 6.26 -33.50 -4.63
CA ALA A 13 6.73 -33.10 -3.31
C ALA A 13 6.76 -31.57 -3.18
N THR A 14 6.17 -31.08 -2.09
CA THR A 14 6.40 -29.72 -1.61
C THR A 14 7.45 -29.78 -0.50
N GLU A 15 8.55 -29.05 -0.68
CA GLU A 15 9.62 -28.97 0.31
C GLU A 15 9.54 -27.68 1.09
N TYR A 16 9.85 -27.77 2.38
CA TYR A 16 9.89 -26.64 3.29
C TYR A 16 11.26 -26.53 3.94
N GLN A 17 11.71 -25.30 4.13
CA GLN A 17 12.85 -24.98 4.97
C GLN A 17 12.38 -24.09 6.11
N PHE A 18 13.00 -24.27 7.27
CA PHE A 18 12.68 -23.56 8.50
C PHE A 18 13.92 -22.86 9.06
N ASP A 19 13.72 -21.78 9.80
CA ASP A 19 14.76 -21.18 10.64
C ASP A 19 14.89 -21.89 12.00
N ALA A 20 15.80 -21.42 12.85
CA ALA A 20 16.02 -21.96 14.19
C ALA A 20 14.81 -21.81 15.14
N PHE A 21 13.83 -20.96 14.79
CA PHE A 21 12.58 -20.77 15.53
C PHE A 21 11.41 -21.59 14.96
N GLY A 22 11.66 -22.42 13.94
CA GLY A 22 10.65 -23.25 13.30
C GLY A 22 9.73 -22.49 12.35
N ARG A 23 10.07 -21.26 11.96
CA ARG A 23 9.30 -20.48 10.97
C ARG A 23 9.73 -20.87 9.57
N VAL A 24 8.76 -20.99 8.64
CA VAL A 24 9.05 -21.30 7.24
C VAL A 24 9.81 -20.14 6.59
N THR A 25 10.97 -20.44 6.00
CA THR A 25 11.82 -19.51 5.25
C THR A 25 11.87 -19.80 3.76
N ARG A 26 11.53 -21.03 3.36
CA ARG A 26 11.38 -21.41 1.95
C ARG A 26 10.29 -22.45 1.78
N THR A 27 9.50 -22.30 0.72
CA THR A 27 8.59 -23.32 0.21
C THR A 27 8.90 -23.54 -1.27
N LEU A 28 9.18 -24.79 -1.66
CA LEU A 28 9.34 -25.20 -3.06
C LEU A 28 8.20 -26.15 -3.41
N GLY A 29 7.33 -25.73 -4.33
CA GLY A 29 6.24 -26.57 -4.83
C GLY A 29 6.73 -27.73 -5.71
N PRO A 30 5.84 -28.56 -6.24
CA PRO A 30 6.21 -29.68 -7.11
C PRO A 30 6.94 -29.24 -8.39
N ALA A 31 7.84 -30.11 -8.87
CA ALA A 31 8.52 -29.91 -10.14
C ALA A 31 7.52 -29.97 -11.31
N HIS A 32 7.60 -28.99 -12.21
CA HIS A 32 6.81 -28.91 -13.42
C HIS A 32 7.58 -28.19 -14.51
N THR A 33 7.22 -28.43 -15.78
CA THR A 33 7.83 -27.75 -16.91
C THR A 33 7.16 -26.40 -17.12
N ALA A 34 7.94 -25.33 -17.21
CA ALA A 34 7.49 -23.99 -17.59
C ALA A 34 8.46 -23.38 -18.62
N LEU A 35 8.00 -22.39 -19.37
CA LEU A 35 8.86 -21.63 -20.27
C LEU A 35 9.65 -20.59 -19.49
N VAL A 36 10.98 -20.73 -19.46
CA VAL A 36 11.91 -19.72 -18.91
C VAL A 36 12.64 -19.11 -20.09
N ALA A 37 12.46 -17.80 -20.29
CA ALA A 37 12.99 -17.09 -21.47
C ALA A 37 12.67 -17.79 -22.81
N GLY A 38 11.46 -18.35 -22.93
CA GLY A 38 11.01 -19.08 -24.13
C GLY A 38 11.49 -20.53 -24.24
N THR A 39 12.28 -21.04 -23.29
CA THR A 39 12.79 -22.42 -23.30
C THR A 39 12.07 -23.28 -22.26
N PRO A 40 11.49 -24.44 -22.62
CA PRO A 40 10.92 -25.39 -21.66
C PRO A 40 11.97 -25.83 -20.64
N THR A 41 11.74 -25.50 -19.38
CA THR A 41 12.65 -25.75 -18.26
C THR A 41 11.88 -26.39 -17.13
N SER A 42 12.44 -27.43 -16.51
CA SER A 42 11.86 -28.04 -15.31
C SER A 42 12.16 -27.15 -14.09
N ILE A 43 11.12 -26.60 -13.49
CA ILE A 43 11.20 -25.65 -12.37
C ILE A 43 10.27 -26.06 -11.23
N ARG A 44 10.43 -25.40 -10.09
CA ARG A 44 9.54 -25.45 -8.93
C ARG A 44 9.12 -24.02 -8.60
N ALA A 45 7.83 -23.78 -8.40
CA ALA A 45 7.36 -22.51 -7.86
C ALA A 45 7.94 -22.33 -6.46
N ALA A 46 8.44 -21.14 -6.15
CA ALA A 46 9.19 -20.90 -4.93
C ALA A 46 8.70 -19.64 -4.21
N ALA A 47 8.62 -19.76 -2.89
CA ALA A 47 8.31 -18.69 -1.96
C ALA A 47 9.40 -18.60 -0.91
N TRP A 48 9.88 -17.40 -0.60
CA TRP A 48 10.90 -17.18 0.42
C TRP A 48 10.46 -16.10 1.40
N THR A 49 10.75 -16.35 2.67
CA THR A 49 10.50 -15.39 3.76
C THR A 49 11.79 -15.20 4.55
N PHE A 50 12.18 -13.94 4.71
CA PHE A 50 13.34 -13.54 5.49
C PHE A 50 12.87 -12.74 6.70
N TYR A 51 13.18 -13.23 7.89
CA TYR A 51 12.85 -12.58 9.14
C TYR A 51 14.10 -11.86 9.67
N ASN A 52 14.02 -10.54 9.79
CA ASN A 52 15.00 -9.72 10.47
C ASN A 52 14.37 -9.15 11.75
N ASP A 53 14.29 -10.00 12.77
CA ASP A 53 13.60 -9.67 14.03
C ASP A 53 14.28 -8.50 14.76
N ALA A 54 15.60 -8.38 14.66
CA ALA A 54 16.36 -7.29 15.27
C ALA A 54 16.04 -5.92 14.67
N ALA A 55 15.72 -5.87 13.37
CA ALA A 55 15.29 -4.67 12.67
C ALA A 55 13.76 -4.51 12.60
N HIS A 56 13.00 -5.43 13.21
CA HIS A 56 11.53 -5.49 13.11
C HIS A 56 11.03 -5.48 11.66
N GLU A 57 11.69 -6.24 10.78
CA GLU A 57 11.38 -6.30 9.35
C GLU A 57 11.24 -7.74 8.87
N THR A 58 10.18 -8.03 8.10
CA THR A 58 10.02 -9.28 7.36
C THR A 58 9.98 -8.98 5.87
N ARG A 59 10.79 -9.70 5.09
CA ARG A 59 10.77 -9.63 3.62
C ARG A 59 10.21 -10.91 3.05
N HIS A 60 9.46 -10.78 1.97
CA HIS A 60 8.87 -11.89 1.24
C HIS A 60 9.14 -11.73 -0.25
N ALA A 61 9.56 -12.83 -0.89
CA ALA A 61 9.81 -12.90 -2.32
C ALA A 61 9.15 -14.14 -2.90
N GLN A 62 8.85 -14.07 -4.20
CA GLN A 62 8.30 -15.17 -4.99
C GLN A 62 9.18 -15.38 -6.22
N GLY A 63 9.09 -16.57 -6.82
CA GLY A 63 9.81 -16.87 -8.04
C GLY A 63 9.86 -18.36 -8.30
N TYR A 64 11.01 -18.85 -8.75
CA TYR A 64 11.20 -20.25 -9.06
C TYR A 64 12.59 -20.77 -8.70
N ALA A 65 12.70 -22.08 -8.55
CA ALA A 65 13.95 -22.81 -8.48
C ALA A 65 14.04 -23.80 -9.66
N LEU A 66 15.23 -24.01 -10.24
CA LEU A 66 15.44 -25.13 -11.16
C LEU A 66 15.18 -26.46 -10.43
N ALA A 67 14.50 -27.40 -11.07
CA ALA A 67 14.11 -28.67 -10.42
C ALA A 67 15.26 -29.68 -10.27
N ALA A 68 16.50 -29.29 -10.60
CA ALA A 68 17.72 -30.08 -10.40
C ALA A 68 18.50 -29.53 -9.20
N SER A 69 18.96 -30.42 -8.32
CA SER A 69 19.85 -30.06 -7.20
C SER A 69 21.31 -29.99 -7.66
N PRO A 70 22.10 -28.98 -7.26
CA PRO A 70 21.74 -27.88 -6.37
C PRO A 70 20.78 -26.89 -7.03
N TYR A 71 19.77 -26.45 -6.27
CA TYR A 71 18.75 -25.55 -6.78
C TYR A 71 19.33 -24.18 -7.13
N THR A 72 19.10 -23.73 -8.37
CA THR A 72 19.33 -22.35 -8.78
C THR A 72 18.02 -21.58 -8.65
N GLU A 73 18.01 -20.55 -7.80
CA GLU A 73 16.80 -19.81 -7.40
C GLU A 73 16.77 -18.42 -8.03
N THR A 74 15.61 -18.03 -8.55
CA THR A 74 15.38 -16.76 -9.23
C THR A 74 14.14 -16.10 -8.65
N ILE A 75 14.27 -14.83 -8.22
CA ILE A 75 13.14 -13.99 -7.80
C ILE A 75 12.41 -13.46 -9.04
N VAL A 76 11.08 -13.42 -8.97
CA VAL A 76 10.22 -12.87 -10.02
C VAL A 76 9.22 -11.90 -9.40
N GLY A 77 9.13 -10.70 -9.97
CA GLY A 77 8.22 -9.66 -9.50
C GLY A 77 8.76 -8.86 -8.31
N PRO A 78 7.95 -7.96 -7.74
CA PRO A 78 8.33 -7.16 -6.61
C PRO A 78 8.44 -8.01 -5.33
N ILE A 79 9.31 -7.56 -4.41
CA ILE A 79 9.35 -8.09 -3.05
C ILE A 79 8.33 -7.36 -2.18
N SER A 80 7.82 -8.04 -1.16
CA SER A 80 7.00 -7.42 -0.12
C SER A 80 7.81 -7.27 1.16
N ILE A 81 7.73 -6.11 1.79
CA ILE A 81 8.38 -5.82 3.06
C ILE A 81 7.31 -5.39 4.07
N THR A 82 7.32 -6.03 5.23
CA THR A 82 6.49 -5.63 6.38
C THR A 82 7.43 -5.17 7.49
N ARG A 83 7.23 -3.94 7.95
CA ARG A 83 7.92 -3.42 9.14
C ARG A 83 6.95 -3.36 10.30
N THR A 84 7.45 -3.67 11.48
CA THR A 84 6.71 -3.59 12.73
C THR A 84 7.42 -2.66 13.70
N ASP A 85 6.71 -2.20 14.73
CA ASP A 85 7.36 -1.64 15.90
C ASP A 85 7.74 -2.73 16.91
N ARG A 86 8.31 -2.30 18.04
CA ARG A 86 8.74 -3.18 19.13
C ARG A 86 7.62 -4.02 19.74
N ASP A 87 6.36 -3.58 19.59
CA ASP A 87 5.20 -4.31 20.10
C ASP A 87 4.66 -5.30 19.05
N GLY A 88 5.32 -5.43 17.90
CA GLY A 88 4.91 -6.29 16.79
C GLY A 88 3.77 -5.71 15.95
N ARG A 89 3.39 -4.44 16.16
CA ARG A 89 2.34 -3.79 15.35
C ARG A 89 2.93 -3.36 14.01
N THR A 90 2.29 -3.73 12.91
CA THR A 90 2.71 -3.33 11.56
C THR A 90 2.70 -1.81 11.42
N THR A 91 3.85 -1.21 11.11
CA THR A 91 3.99 0.22 10.85
C THR A 91 4.03 0.53 9.36
N GLU A 92 4.56 -0.40 8.55
CA GLU A 92 4.65 -0.23 7.11
C GLU A 92 4.40 -1.54 6.36
N ARG A 93 3.73 -1.43 5.22
CA ARG A 93 3.68 -2.46 4.17
C ARG A 93 4.16 -1.84 2.88
N ILE A 94 5.16 -2.47 2.28
CA ILE A 94 5.87 -1.99 1.11
C ILE A 94 5.87 -3.10 0.06
N GLN A 95 5.65 -2.75 -1.20
CA GLN A 95 6.12 -3.53 -2.34
C GLN A 95 7.24 -2.74 -3.01
N ALA A 96 8.33 -3.40 -3.36
CA ALA A 96 9.48 -2.76 -4.01
C ALA A 96 9.97 -3.57 -5.20
N ALA A 97 10.38 -2.87 -6.25
CA ALA A 97 11.12 -3.47 -7.35
C ALA A 97 12.45 -4.00 -6.81
N TYR A 98 12.82 -5.22 -7.22
CA TYR A 98 14.06 -5.85 -6.80
C TYR A 98 14.63 -6.70 -7.93
N SER A 99 15.87 -6.42 -8.32
CA SER A 99 16.60 -7.12 -9.39
C SER A 99 17.85 -7.86 -8.90
N GLY A 100 18.08 -7.87 -7.58
CA GLY A 100 19.19 -8.59 -6.98
C GLY A 100 18.95 -10.11 -6.89
N THR A 101 19.95 -10.82 -6.38
CA THR A 101 19.84 -12.27 -6.15
C THR A 101 19.08 -12.57 -4.86
N LEU A 102 18.54 -13.79 -4.74
CA LEU A 102 17.90 -14.23 -3.50
C LEU A 102 18.88 -14.21 -2.32
N ALA A 103 20.13 -14.64 -2.52
CA ALA A 103 21.16 -14.65 -1.49
C ALA A 103 21.47 -13.24 -0.95
N GLY A 104 21.32 -12.21 -1.79
CA GLY A 104 21.50 -10.81 -1.39
C GLY A 104 20.27 -10.17 -0.75
N LEU A 105 19.09 -10.79 -0.83
CA LEU A 105 17.83 -10.13 -0.45
C LEU A 105 17.78 -9.78 1.04
N ALA A 106 18.35 -10.60 1.91
CA ALA A 106 18.34 -10.38 3.36
C ALA A 106 19.09 -9.10 3.77
N SER A 107 20.20 -8.79 3.09
CA SER A 107 21.07 -7.64 3.38
C SER A 107 20.90 -6.48 2.40
N ALA A 108 20.05 -6.64 1.38
CA ALA A 108 19.83 -5.61 0.37
C ALA A 108 19.34 -4.31 1.00
N THR A 109 19.93 -3.19 0.58
CA THR A 109 19.37 -1.86 0.83
C THR A 109 18.27 -1.61 -0.19
N VAL A 110 17.03 -1.48 0.27
CA VAL A 110 15.86 -1.20 -0.57
C VAL A 110 15.51 0.28 -0.39
N LEU A 111 15.70 1.08 -1.44
CA LEU A 111 15.47 2.52 -1.38
C LEU A 111 13.99 2.82 -1.51
N GLN A 112 13.55 3.92 -0.90
CA GLN A 112 12.16 4.38 -1.03
C GLN A 112 11.77 4.67 -2.48
N SER A 113 12.72 5.09 -3.32
CA SER A 113 12.53 5.27 -4.76
C SER A 113 12.19 3.98 -5.50
N ASP A 114 12.45 2.81 -4.91
CA ASP A 114 12.16 1.51 -5.52
C ASP A 114 10.74 1.02 -5.16
N TYR A 115 10.01 1.75 -4.32
CA TYR A 115 8.70 1.34 -3.83
C TYR A 115 7.67 1.48 -4.96
N THR A 116 6.99 0.38 -5.25
CA THR A 116 5.89 0.32 -6.22
C THR A 116 4.52 0.40 -5.54
N ALA A 117 4.47 0.14 -4.23
CA ALA A 117 3.30 0.37 -3.39
C ALA A 117 3.75 0.59 -1.94
N TRP A 118 3.12 1.53 -1.24
CA TRP A 118 3.46 1.83 0.15
C TRP A 118 2.21 2.17 0.96
N THR A 119 2.11 1.56 2.14
CA THR A 119 1.07 1.86 3.12
C THR A 119 1.72 1.98 4.49
N THR A 120 1.37 3.03 5.22
CA THR A 120 1.87 3.25 6.59
C THR A 120 0.73 3.32 7.59
N TYR A 121 1.01 2.89 8.81
CA TYR A 121 0.05 2.76 9.90
C TYR A 121 0.56 3.56 11.09
N GLN A 122 -0.19 4.58 11.49
CA GLN A 122 0.17 5.43 12.62
C GLN A 122 -0.63 5.00 13.84
N TYR A 123 0.08 4.84 14.96
CA TYR A 123 -0.52 4.42 16.21
C TYR A 123 -0.38 5.51 17.28
N SER A 124 -1.42 5.66 18.09
CA SER A 124 -1.34 6.34 19.38
C SER A 124 -1.49 5.29 20.46
N LYS A 125 -0.44 5.13 21.27
CA LYS A 125 -0.32 4.02 22.22
C LYS A 125 -0.47 2.69 21.47
N THR A 126 -1.48 1.89 21.80
CA THR A 126 -1.73 0.58 21.19
C THR A 126 -2.77 0.60 20.07
N ARG A 127 -3.28 1.78 19.68
CA ARG A 127 -4.42 1.89 18.75
C ARG A 127 -4.04 2.61 17.46
N LEU A 128 -4.51 2.08 16.35
CA LEU A 128 -4.31 2.64 15.01
C LEU A 128 -5.12 3.94 14.88
N VAL A 129 -4.45 5.07 14.70
CA VAL A 129 -5.12 6.38 14.58
C VAL A 129 -5.20 6.87 13.14
N SER A 130 -4.35 6.38 12.25
CA SER A 130 -4.50 6.60 10.81
C SER A 130 -3.80 5.54 9.97
N THR A 131 -4.28 5.39 8.74
CA THR A 131 -3.63 4.63 7.68
C THR A 131 -3.39 5.59 6.51
N ARG A 132 -2.18 5.60 5.94
CA ARG A 132 -1.85 6.34 4.72
C ARG A 132 -1.57 5.38 3.59
N VAL A 133 -2.27 5.54 2.47
CA VAL A 133 -2.04 4.79 1.24
C VAL A 133 -1.43 5.73 0.22
N TYR A 134 -0.23 5.41 -0.25
CA TYR A 134 0.50 6.26 -1.18
C TYR A 134 0.16 5.92 -2.63
N ASP A 135 -0.34 6.91 -3.36
CA ASP A 135 -0.53 6.88 -4.81
C ASP A 135 0.70 7.41 -5.56
N ASP A 136 1.47 8.31 -4.94
CA ASP A 136 2.77 8.81 -5.44
C ASP A 136 3.81 8.77 -4.31
N THR A 137 4.67 7.75 -4.32
CA THR A 137 5.68 7.58 -3.27
C THR A 137 6.80 8.61 -3.44
N PRO A 138 7.02 9.49 -2.44
CA PRO A 138 8.07 10.49 -2.54
C PRO A 138 9.45 9.82 -2.54
N SER A 139 10.42 10.43 -3.21
CA SER A 139 11.80 9.92 -3.26
C SER A 139 12.47 9.83 -1.89
N SER A 140 12.01 10.63 -0.92
CA SER A 140 12.41 10.54 0.48
C SER A 140 11.32 11.11 1.40
N GLY A 141 11.29 10.62 2.65
CA GLY A 141 10.44 11.15 3.71
C GLY A 141 8.98 10.72 3.60
N SER A 142 8.10 11.39 4.33
CA SER A 142 6.67 11.02 4.42
C SER A 142 5.79 11.60 3.33
N GLY A 143 6.28 12.55 2.53
CA GLY A 143 5.44 13.27 1.57
C GLY A 143 4.32 14.10 2.21
N THR A 144 3.35 14.50 1.39
CA THR A 144 2.23 15.37 1.75
C THR A 144 0.88 14.73 1.43
N GLU A 145 -0.11 14.86 2.32
CA GLU A 145 -1.49 14.38 2.09
C GLU A 145 -2.14 15.06 0.88
N GLY A 146 -2.88 14.28 0.08
CA GLY A 146 -3.52 14.73 -1.15
C GLY A 146 -2.57 15.04 -2.31
N THR A 147 -1.25 14.82 -2.11
CA THR A 147 -0.24 14.85 -3.18
C THR A 147 0.44 13.49 -3.31
N ASN A 148 0.88 12.90 -2.21
CA ASN A 148 1.61 11.64 -2.17
C ASN A 148 0.78 10.48 -1.62
N TYR A 149 -0.15 10.79 -0.73
CA TYR A 149 -0.97 9.79 -0.08
C TYR A 149 -2.35 10.35 0.27
N GLU A 150 -3.29 9.42 0.42
CA GLU A 150 -4.59 9.64 1.02
C GLU A 150 -4.64 9.01 2.41
N GLN A 151 -5.20 9.69 3.41
CA GLN A 151 -5.18 9.24 4.81
C GLN A 151 -6.58 8.95 5.36
N THR A 152 -6.80 7.71 5.78
CA THR A 152 -7.97 7.37 6.61
C THR A 152 -7.63 7.56 8.08
N SER A 153 -8.45 8.29 8.84
CA SER A 153 -8.20 8.56 10.26
C SER A 153 -9.24 7.89 11.16
N TYR A 154 -8.84 7.43 12.34
CA TYR A 154 -9.69 6.69 13.28
C TYR A 154 -9.81 7.42 14.62
N GLY A 155 -11.05 7.61 15.06
CA GLY A 155 -11.39 8.17 16.36
C GLY A 155 -11.85 7.09 17.33
N TYR A 156 -11.58 7.34 18.62
CA TYR A 156 -11.91 6.44 19.70
C TYR A 156 -12.67 7.18 20.79
N GLU A 157 -13.53 6.45 21.49
CA GLU A 157 -14.11 6.91 22.74
C GLU A 157 -13.00 7.27 23.73
N THR A 158 -13.24 8.28 24.57
CA THR A 158 -12.30 8.65 25.63
C THR A 158 -12.92 8.33 26.97
N PHE A 159 -12.26 7.47 27.75
CA PHE A 159 -12.67 7.12 29.10
C PHE A 159 -11.73 7.78 30.12
N GLY A 160 -12.09 8.98 30.58
CA GLY A 160 -11.23 9.78 31.46
C GLY A 160 -9.92 10.22 30.80
N ALA A 161 -8.93 10.62 31.60
CA ALA A 161 -7.68 11.14 31.09
C ALA A 161 -6.84 10.04 30.40
N GLY A 162 -6.86 10.02 29.07
CA GLY A 162 -5.88 9.29 28.26
C GLY A 162 -6.17 7.81 28.03
N LYS A 163 -7.33 7.27 28.41
CA LYS A 163 -7.72 5.92 27.99
C LYS A 163 -8.58 6.00 26.74
N MET A 164 -8.16 5.27 25.71
CA MET A 164 -8.90 5.13 24.47
C MET A 164 -9.81 3.89 24.56
N GLY A 165 -11.09 4.11 24.33
CA GLY A 165 -12.19 3.14 24.34
C GLY A 165 -12.44 2.53 22.97
N ARG A 166 -13.67 2.16 22.64
CA ARG A 166 -13.96 1.54 21.33
C ARG A 166 -13.71 2.52 20.19
N GLN A 167 -13.37 1.98 19.00
CA GLN A 167 -13.33 2.82 17.79
C GLN A 167 -14.76 3.24 17.47
N ASN A 168 -14.98 4.54 17.37
CA ASN A 168 -16.32 5.10 17.16
C ASN A 168 -16.38 6.05 15.97
N ARG A 169 -15.26 6.28 15.28
CA ARG A 169 -15.20 7.16 14.11
C ARG A 169 -14.16 6.68 13.11
N THR A 170 -14.53 6.72 11.84
CA THR A 170 -13.63 6.55 10.70
C THR A 170 -13.84 7.75 9.78
N LEU A 171 -12.80 8.53 9.55
CA LEU A 171 -12.80 9.67 8.63
C LEU A 171 -12.09 9.26 7.34
N ALA A 172 -12.75 9.49 6.22
CA ALA A 172 -12.15 9.41 4.89
C ALA A 172 -11.06 10.48 4.72
N PRO A 173 -10.22 10.37 3.69
CA PRO A 173 -9.15 11.35 3.42
C PRO A 173 -9.62 12.80 3.22
N ASP A 174 -10.86 12.99 2.79
CA ASP A 174 -11.49 14.30 2.68
C ASP A 174 -12.16 14.79 3.98
N GLY A 175 -11.96 14.05 5.08
CA GLY A 175 -12.44 14.37 6.43
C GLY A 175 -13.89 13.96 6.70
N TRP A 176 -14.56 13.30 5.76
CA TRP A 176 -15.95 12.87 5.97
C TRP A 176 -16.03 11.64 6.87
N PRO A 177 -16.94 11.61 7.86
CA PRO A 177 -17.23 10.39 8.59
C PRO A 177 -17.81 9.35 7.62
N MET A 178 -17.09 8.22 7.47
CA MET A 178 -17.53 7.11 6.65
C MET A 178 -18.70 6.35 7.28
N THR A 179 -18.80 6.39 8.61
CA THR A 179 -19.85 5.75 9.39
C THR A 179 -20.24 6.60 10.60
N ASP A 180 -21.47 6.42 11.11
CA ASP A 180 -21.85 6.97 12.41
C ASP A 180 -21.47 6.07 13.59
N TRP A 181 -21.89 6.47 14.80
CA TRP A 181 -21.59 5.76 16.05
C TRP A 181 -22.22 4.36 16.12
N GLN A 182 -23.18 4.04 15.23
CA GLN A 182 -23.77 2.71 15.08
C GLN A 182 -23.11 1.90 13.94
N GLY A 183 -22.11 2.48 13.24
CA GLY A 183 -21.42 1.83 12.12
C GLY A 183 -22.16 1.93 10.79
N THR A 184 -23.21 2.75 10.69
CA THR A 184 -23.99 2.92 9.45
C THR A 184 -23.27 3.88 8.50
N ILE A 185 -23.14 3.51 7.22
CA ILE A 185 -22.57 4.39 6.18
C ILE A 185 -23.46 5.64 6.01
N ARG A 186 -22.86 6.84 5.99
CA ARG A 186 -23.58 8.10 5.80
C ARG A 186 -23.40 8.64 4.38
N ASP A 187 -24.50 8.74 3.65
CA ASP A 187 -24.60 9.56 2.45
C ASP A 187 -25.11 10.97 2.81
N VAL A 188 -24.67 11.99 2.08
CA VAL A 188 -25.19 13.37 2.24
C VAL A 188 -26.59 13.42 1.63
N ALA A 189 -27.61 13.72 2.42
CA ALA A 189 -28.99 13.81 1.95
C ALA A 189 -29.57 15.19 2.26
N THR A 190 -30.16 15.84 1.26
CA THR A 190 -30.93 17.08 1.44
C THR A 190 -32.41 16.74 1.34
N TYR A 191 -33.19 17.11 2.36
CA TYR A 191 -34.64 16.95 2.35
C TYR A 191 -35.32 18.27 1.98
N ASN A 192 -36.20 18.24 0.98
CA ASN A 192 -37.07 19.35 0.63
C ASN A 192 -38.47 19.09 1.20
N ALA A 193 -38.85 19.84 2.23
CA ALA A 193 -40.14 19.72 2.89
C ALA A 193 -41.33 20.18 2.04
N ALA A 194 -41.11 21.07 1.07
CA ALA A 194 -42.18 21.55 0.17
C ALA A 194 -42.53 20.52 -0.91
N THR A 195 -41.56 19.72 -1.36
CA THR A 195 -41.77 18.68 -2.37
C THR A 195 -41.80 17.27 -1.79
N ASN A 196 -41.51 17.12 -0.49
CA ASN A 196 -41.34 15.84 0.21
C ASN A 196 -40.32 14.91 -0.47
N VAL A 197 -39.23 15.47 -1.00
CA VAL A 197 -38.18 14.72 -1.70
C VAL A 197 -36.88 14.75 -0.90
N THR A 198 -36.26 13.59 -0.75
CA THR A 198 -34.87 13.46 -0.26
C THR A 198 -33.94 13.25 -1.45
N THR A 199 -32.96 14.13 -1.62
CA THR A 199 -31.94 14.03 -2.66
C THR A 199 -30.62 13.62 -2.04
N ILE A 200 -30.03 12.53 -2.51
CA ILE A 200 -28.67 12.14 -2.14
C ILE A 200 -27.69 12.98 -2.97
N ALA A 201 -26.80 13.72 -2.29
CA ALA A 201 -25.77 14.52 -2.91
C ALA A 201 -24.47 13.72 -3.06
N ASN A 202 -23.81 13.87 -4.21
CA ASN A 202 -22.47 13.34 -4.41
C ASN A 202 -21.46 14.14 -3.58
N HIS A 203 -20.67 13.46 -2.74
CA HIS A 203 -19.62 14.09 -1.92
C HIS A 203 -18.38 14.50 -2.74
N LYS A 204 -18.12 13.78 -3.84
CA LYS A 204 -17.10 14.08 -4.85
C LYS A 204 -17.72 13.97 -6.24
N VAL A 205 -17.52 14.97 -7.08
CA VAL A 205 -17.85 14.97 -8.51
C VAL A 205 -16.56 14.91 -9.28
N TYR A 206 -16.44 13.98 -10.23
CA TYR A 206 -15.29 13.87 -11.12
C TYR A 206 -15.62 14.48 -12.49
N GLU A 207 -14.62 15.03 -13.17
CA GLU A 207 -14.74 15.40 -14.57
C GLU A 207 -14.60 14.18 -15.49
N ALA A 208 -14.86 14.37 -16.79
CA ALA A 208 -14.84 13.29 -17.79
C ALA A 208 -13.50 12.53 -17.89
N PHE A 209 -12.41 13.11 -17.37
CA PHE A 209 -11.08 12.52 -17.33
C PHE A 209 -10.70 11.90 -15.98
N GLY A 210 -11.67 11.74 -15.06
CA GLY A 210 -11.46 11.06 -13.78
C GLY A 210 -10.75 11.90 -12.71
N LYS A 211 -10.49 13.18 -12.95
CA LYS A 211 -10.01 14.10 -11.90
C LYS A 211 -11.19 14.65 -11.09
N VAL A 212 -10.94 15.01 -9.83
CA VAL A 212 -11.97 15.61 -8.97
C VAL A 212 -12.32 17.02 -9.49
N HIS A 213 -13.57 17.20 -9.90
CA HIS A 213 -14.16 18.46 -10.35
C HIS A 213 -14.69 19.30 -9.17
N SER A 214 -15.37 18.66 -8.21
CA SER A 214 -15.78 19.33 -6.96
C SER A 214 -15.88 18.34 -5.80
N LYS A 215 -15.74 18.85 -4.57
CA LYS A 215 -16.01 18.11 -3.34
C LYS A 215 -16.73 18.99 -2.33
N SER A 216 -17.67 18.42 -1.59
CA SER A 216 -18.22 19.07 -0.39
C SER A 216 -17.29 18.78 0.79
N GLY A 217 -17.09 19.75 1.69
CA GLY A 217 -16.36 19.54 2.94
C GLY A 217 -17.32 19.21 4.10
N PRO A 218 -16.84 18.57 5.19
CA PRO A 218 -17.68 18.10 6.30
C PRO A 218 -18.48 19.21 7.01
N ASN A 219 -18.15 20.49 6.78
CA ASN A 219 -18.85 21.66 7.33
C ASN A 219 -19.66 22.44 6.27
N GLY A 220 -20.02 21.83 5.14
CA GLY A 220 -20.78 22.48 4.06
C GLY A 220 -19.99 23.52 3.25
N ARG A 221 -18.67 23.61 3.43
CA ARG A 221 -17.80 24.44 2.58
C ARG A 221 -17.51 23.70 1.28
N HIS A 222 -17.90 24.27 0.14
CA HIS A 222 -17.55 23.79 -1.19
C HIS A 222 -16.18 24.36 -1.58
N ASP A 223 -15.23 23.49 -1.91
CA ASP A 223 -13.95 23.90 -2.50
C ASP A 223 -14.06 23.77 -4.02
N LEU A 224 -14.31 24.90 -4.71
CA LEU A 224 -14.27 24.99 -6.16
C LEU A 224 -12.82 25.21 -6.60
N ARG A 225 -12.15 24.16 -7.04
CA ARG A 225 -10.88 24.31 -7.78
C ARG A 225 -11.17 24.71 -9.23
N LEU A 226 -11.36 26.01 -9.46
CA LEU A 226 -11.33 26.57 -10.81
C LEU A 226 -9.91 26.40 -11.37
N HIS A 227 -9.72 25.44 -12.28
CA HIS A 227 -8.50 25.33 -13.06
C HIS A 227 -8.44 26.49 -14.06
N TRP A 228 -7.78 27.58 -13.69
CA TRP A 228 -7.35 28.58 -14.67
C TRP A 228 -6.19 27.99 -15.48
N PRO A 229 -6.28 27.90 -16.82
CA PRO A 229 -5.16 27.43 -17.62
C PRO A 229 -4.02 28.45 -17.52
N LEU A 230 -2.86 27.99 -17.06
CA LEU A 230 -1.63 28.77 -16.97
C LEU A 230 -1.18 29.22 -18.37
N LEU A 231 -1.60 30.41 -18.81
CA LEU A 231 -0.92 31.11 -19.90
C LEU A 231 0.35 31.76 -19.34
N ARG A 232 1.49 31.06 -19.42
CA ARG A 232 2.81 31.68 -19.22
C ARG A 232 3.09 32.62 -20.40
N ARG A 233 2.95 33.94 -20.24
CA ARG A 233 3.74 34.89 -21.03
C ARG A 233 5.08 35.11 -20.35
N ARG A 234 6.15 34.74 -21.04
CA ARG A 234 7.54 34.96 -20.66
C ARG A 234 8.09 36.09 -21.54
N HIS A 235 8.92 36.92 -20.90
CA HIS A 235 9.96 37.82 -21.44
C HIS A 235 9.61 39.25 -21.86
N GLY A 236 10.36 40.19 -21.28
CA GLY A 236 10.82 41.41 -21.94
C GLY A 236 10.95 42.62 -21.02
N LEU A 237 12.17 42.95 -20.59
CA LEU A 237 12.53 44.20 -19.90
C LEU A 237 12.24 45.44 -20.77
N ALA A 238 11.78 46.54 -20.16
CA ALA A 238 12.28 47.92 -20.36
C ALA A 238 11.53 48.86 -19.38
N VAL A 239 12.23 49.39 -18.37
CA VAL A 239 12.61 50.82 -18.23
C VAL A 239 11.41 51.76 -18.07
N GLU A 240 11.19 52.20 -16.83
CA GLU A 240 10.32 53.36 -16.53
C GLU A 240 10.95 54.66 -17.03
N PRO A 241 10.14 55.61 -17.54
CA PRO A 241 10.44 57.02 -17.43
C PRO A 241 9.49 57.72 -16.45
N GLU A 242 10.10 58.58 -15.63
CA GLU A 242 9.50 59.53 -14.68
C GLU A 242 8.45 60.48 -15.29
N PRO A 243 7.59 61.10 -14.46
CA PRO A 243 6.45 61.88 -14.93
C PRO A 243 6.87 63.27 -15.41
N LEU A 244 6.25 63.73 -16.49
CA LEU A 244 6.24 65.14 -16.88
C LEU A 244 4.84 65.72 -16.67
N VAL A 245 4.76 66.59 -15.65
CA VAL A 245 3.84 67.70 -15.35
C VAL A 245 2.34 67.46 -15.52
#